data_AF-A0A380Q4L6-F1
#
_entry.id   AF-A0A380Q4L6-F1
#
_cell.length_a   1.000
_cell.length_b   1.000
_cell.length_c   1.000
_cell.angle_alpha   90.00
_cell.angle_beta   90.00
_cell.angle_gamma   90.00
#
_symmetry.space_group_name_H-M   'P 1'
#
loop_
_entity.id
_entity.type
_entity.pdbx_description
1 polymer ?
#
loop_
_entity_poly.entity_id
_entity_poly.type
_entity_poly.pdbx_seq_one_letter_code
_entity_poly.pdbx_strand_id
1 'polypeptide(L)' 'MRSMGFDVAKKFTRWLDKLEIDGLINIDGENICPNSLSNTARN' A
#
# COMPACT_ATOMS: atom_id res chain seq x y z
N MET A 1 16.93 20.31 -13.76
CA MET A 1 17.01 20.51 -12.29
C MET A 1 16.83 19.16 -11.62
N ARG A 2 17.93 18.53 -11.17
CA ARG A 2 17.88 17.34 -10.30
C ARG A 2 17.43 17.81 -8.92
N SER A 3 16.13 18.01 -8.76
CA SER A 3 15.58 18.56 -7.52
C SER A 3 15.58 17.48 -6.45
N MET A 4 16.62 17.50 -5.61
CA MET A 4 16.56 17.14 -4.20
C MET A 4 16.04 15.73 -3.89
N GLY A 5 16.82 14.68 -4.18
CA GLY A 5 16.93 13.41 -3.43
C GLY A 5 15.68 12.66 -2.93
N PHE A 6 14.48 13.06 -3.33
CA PHE A 6 13.22 12.60 -2.77
C PHE A 6 12.61 11.66 -3.79
N ASP A 7 12.91 10.39 -3.59
CA ASP A 7 12.37 9.31 -4.41
C ASP A 7 10.93 9.06 -3.95
N VAL A 8 9.99 9.83 -4.52
CA VAL A 8 8.56 9.73 -4.24
C VAL A 8 8.08 8.30 -4.51
N ALA A 9 8.61 7.64 -5.55
CA ALA A 9 8.29 6.26 -5.87
C ALA A 9 8.68 5.33 -4.72
N LYS A 10 9.91 5.42 -4.19
CA LYS A 10 10.32 4.62 -3.02
C LYS A 10 9.49 4.89 -1.77
N LYS A 11 9.10 6.15 -1.53
CA LYS A 11 8.23 6.47 -0.38
C LYS A 11 6.82 5.91 -0.56
N PHE A 12 6.30 5.98 -1.77
CA PHE A 12 4.99 5.43 -2.11
C PHE A 12 4.99 3.90 -1.95
N THR A 13 5.99 3.19 -2.48
CA THR A 13 6.13 1.74 -2.29
C THR A 13 6.24 1.38 -0.81
N ARG A 14 7.10 2.07 -0.04
CA ARG A 14 7.22 1.82 1.42
C ARG A 14 5.92 2.07 2.18
N TRP A 15 5.12 3.03 1.74
CA TRP A 15 3.81 3.30 2.33
C TRP A 15 2.81 2.20 1.99
N LEU A 16 2.79 1.71 0.75
CA LEU A 16 1.98 0.55 0.35
C LEU A 16 2.36 -0.71 1.12
N ASP A 17 3.65 -1.02 1.23
CA ASP A 17 4.16 -2.18 1.98
C ASP A 17 3.67 -2.12 3.43
N LYS A 18 3.69 -0.94 4.05
CA LYS A 18 3.21 -0.75 5.42
C LYS A 18 1.71 -1.02 5.54
N LEU A 19 0.90 -0.51 4.60
CA LEU A 19 -0.54 -0.74 4.60
C LEU A 19 -0.89 -2.23 4.41
N GLU A 20 -0.09 -2.95 3.61
CA GLU A 20 -0.26 -4.39 3.41
C GLU A 20 0.12 -5.19 4.66
N ILE A 21 1.25 -4.88 5.29
CA ILE A 21 1.69 -5.47 6.57
C ILE A 21 0.65 -5.20 7.68
N ASP A 22 0.13 -3.98 7.74
CA ASP A 22 -0.90 -3.59 8.71
C ASP A 22 -2.27 -4.24 8.39
N GLY A 23 -2.38 -5.00 7.29
CA GLY A 23 -3.61 -5.68 6.89
C GLY A 23 -4.73 -4.72 6.49
N LEU A 24 -4.40 -3.51 6.05
CA LEU A 24 -5.35 -2.48 5.61
C LEU A 24 -5.66 -2.58 4.13
N ILE A 25 -4.72 -3.08 3.34
CA ILE A 25 -4.87 -3.36 1.91
C ILE A 25 -4.33 -4.76 1.60
N ASN A 26 -4.71 -5.29 0.45
CA ASN A 26 -4.12 -6.46 -0.16
C ASN A 26 -3.65 -6.07 -1.57
N ILE A 27 -2.42 -6.43 -1.92
CA ILE A 27 -1.87 -6.13 -3.24
C ILE A 27 -1.85 -7.44 -4.04
N ASP A 28 -2.61 -7.49 -5.13
CA ASP A 28 -2.65 -8.62 -6.06
C ASP A 28 -2.12 -8.18 -7.43
N GLY A 29 -0.81 -8.35 -7.62
CA GLY A 29 -0.11 -7.86 -8.81
C GLY A 29 -0.18 -6.34 -8.91
N GLU A 30 -0.90 -5.83 -9.90
CA GLU A 30 -1.12 -4.40 -10.12
C GLU A 30 -2.41 -3.87 -9.46
N ASN A 31 -3.19 -4.76 -8.81
CA ASN A 31 -4.44 -4.41 -8.16
C ASN A 31 -4.23 -4.15 -6.67
N ILE A 32 -4.73 -3.02 -6.17
CA ILE A 32 -4.72 -2.70 -4.75
C ILE A 32 -6.16 -2.72 -4.23
N CYS A 33 -6.45 -3.66 -3.33
CA CYS A 33 -7.76 -3.89 -2.76
C CYS A 33 -7.76 -3.48 -1.28
N PRO A 34 -8.61 -2.53 -0.83
CA PRO A 34 -8.70 -2.18 0.58
C PRO A 34 -9.42 -3.27 1.37
N ASN A 35 -8.82 -3.68 2.49
CA ASN A 35 -9.39 -4.70 3.37
C ASN A 35 -10.59 -4.19 4.19
N SER A 36 -10.87 -2.88 4.18
CA SER A 36 -12.11 -2.34 4.75
C SER A 36 -13.35 -2.69 3.92
N LEU A 37 -13.19 -2.98 2.62
CA LEU A 37 -14.28 -3.47 1.77
C LEU A 37 -14.52 -4.98 1.95
N SER A 38 -13.54 -5.71 2.47
CA SER A 38 -13.78 -7.04 3.05
C SER A 38 -14.38 -6.89 4.44
N ASN A 39 -15.63 -6.43 4.51
CA ASN A 39 -16.53 -6.75 5.63
C ASN A 39 -16.90 -8.24 5.59
N THR A 40 -15.91 -9.10 5.45
CA THR A 40 -16.04 -10.51 5.81
C THR A 40 -15.53 -10.54 7.23
N ALA A 41 -16.46 -10.38 8.17
CA ALA A 41 -16.24 -10.60 9.58
C ALA A 41 -15.36 -11.84 9.73
N ARG A 42 -14.13 -11.64 10.24
CA ARG A 42 -13.29 -12.74 10.69
C ARG A 42 -14.05 -13.38 11.86
N ASN A 43 -14.79 -14.44 11.53
CA ASN A 43 -15.45 -15.34 12.47
C ASN A 43 -14.39 -16.25 13.10
#